data_AF-A0A934I7G7-F1
#
_entry.id   AF-A0A934I7G7-F1
#
_cell.length_a   1.000
_cell.length_b   1.000
_cell.length_c   1.000
_cell.angle_alpha   90.00
_cell.angle_beta   90.00
_cell.angle_gamma   90.00
#
_symmetry.space_group_name_H-M   'P 1'
#
loop_
_entity.id
_entity.type
_entity.pdbx_description
1 polymer ?
#
loop_
_entity_poly.entity_id
_entity_poly.type
_entity_poly.pdbx_seq_one_letter_code
_entity_poly.pdbx_strand_id
1 'polypeptide(L)'
;MLLVPAIALAGAFDGLWRSNPTAECVYVDGDAGALKIEDDVLFGAESRCRMTQPVNVRDMDAVLYDMACDGEGSSWTDRAMFLSAADGGLYLIWNGYAFKYEQCAEDAALGTVATAGELGISDDLGVSGDAAPTEPAEDAAEN
;
A
#
# COMPACT_ATOMS: atom_id res chain seq x y z
N MET A 1 5.95 18.64 -40.94
CA MET A 1 5.29 17.68 -40.03
C MET A 1 5.88 17.97 -38.64
N LEU A 2 5.14 18.70 -37.80
CA LEU A 2 5.58 19.07 -36.45
C LEU A 2 5.23 17.93 -35.50
N LEU A 3 6.22 17.39 -34.77
CA LEU A 3 5.97 16.49 -33.64
C LEU A 3 5.51 17.33 -32.45
N VAL A 4 4.27 17.10 -31.99
CA VAL A 4 3.80 17.62 -30.70
C VAL A 4 4.23 16.60 -29.64
N PRO A 5 4.94 17.00 -28.58
CA PRO A 5 5.29 16.09 -27.50
C PRO A 5 3.99 15.69 -26.77
N ALA A 6 3.74 14.39 -26.66
CA ALA A 6 2.73 13.86 -25.78
C ALA A 6 3.28 13.94 -24.35
N ILE A 7 2.88 14.96 -23.62
CA ILE A 7 2.98 14.99 -22.17
C ILE A 7 2.04 13.92 -21.62
N ALA A 8 2.61 12.86 -21.04
CA ALA A 8 1.85 11.95 -20.19
C ALA A 8 1.42 12.77 -18.97
N LEU A 9 0.15 13.17 -18.94
CA LEU A 9 -0.46 13.75 -17.76
C LEU A 9 -0.69 12.60 -16.80
N ALA A 10 0.17 12.46 -15.78
CA ALA A 10 -0.11 11.61 -14.64
C ALA A 10 -1.50 11.97 -14.08
N GLY A 11 -2.29 10.96 -13.78
CA GLY A 11 -3.59 11.11 -13.13
C GLY A 11 -3.44 11.86 -11.80
N ALA A 12 -4.51 12.55 -11.38
CA ALA A 12 -4.49 13.41 -10.19
C ALA A 12 -4.12 12.66 -8.89
N PHE A 13 -4.21 11.34 -8.88
CA PHE A 13 -3.93 10.48 -7.73
C PHE A 13 -2.82 9.45 -8.00
N ASP A 14 -2.12 9.55 -9.13
CA ASP A 14 -1.06 8.61 -9.49
C ASP A 14 0.05 8.60 -8.43
N GLY A 15 0.52 7.41 -8.08
CA GLY A 15 1.58 7.22 -7.09
C GLY A 15 1.45 5.95 -6.27
N LEU A 16 2.41 5.75 -5.35
CA LEU A 16 2.35 4.73 -4.32
C LEU A 16 1.86 5.34 -3.00
N TRP A 17 1.04 4.58 -2.28
CA TRP A 17 0.30 5.06 -1.11
C TRP A 17 0.35 4.02 0.01
N ARG A 18 1.03 4.30 1.12
CA ARG A 18 1.15 3.35 2.25
C ARG A 18 0.01 3.53 3.25
N SER A 19 -0.47 2.43 3.82
CA SER A 19 -1.61 2.44 4.76
C SER A 19 -1.23 2.97 6.16
N ASN A 20 0.05 2.93 6.50
CA ASN A 20 0.61 3.41 7.76
C ASN A 20 2.13 3.64 7.65
N PRO A 21 2.76 4.33 8.61
CA PRO A 21 4.19 4.65 8.59
C PRO A 21 5.15 3.45 8.54
N THR A 22 4.70 2.27 8.97
CA THR A 22 5.51 1.05 9.03
C THR A 22 5.38 0.17 7.79
N ALA A 23 4.38 0.45 6.95
CA ALA A 23 4.14 -0.31 5.74
C ALA A 23 5.18 0.04 4.66
N GLU A 24 5.68 -0.98 3.98
CA GLU A 24 6.67 -0.81 2.93
C GLU A 24 6.08 -0.07 1.72
N CYS A 25 6.85 0.88 1.19
CA CYS A 25 6.51 1.63 -0.02
C CYS A 25 6.86 0.84 -1.28
N VAL A 26 6.31 -0.36 -1.38
CA VAL A 26 6.55 -1.30 -2.48
C VAL A 26 5.22 -1.88 -2.92
N TYR A 27 5.05 -1.96 -4.24
CA TYR A 27 3.98 -2.72 -4.87
C TYR A 27 4.60 -3.78 -5.78
N VAL A 28 4.49 -5.04 -5.38
CA VAL A 28 4.80 -6.20 -6.24
C VAL A 28 3.48 -6.91 -6.47
N ASP A 29 3.23 -7.36 -7.71
CA ASP A 29 1.95 -7.91 -8.17
C ASP A 29 1.28 -8.91 -7.20
N GLY A 30 0.40 -8.41 -6.33
CA GLY A 30 -0.38 -9.22 -5.38
C GLY A 30 0.16 -9.32 -3.94
N ASP A 31 1.32 -8.73 -3.65
CA ASP A 31 1.89 -8.69 -2.30
C ASP A 31 2.42 -7.27 -2.04
N ALA A 32 1.61 -6.45 -1.36
CA ALA A 32 1.84 -5.03 -1.30
C ALA A 32 1.60 -4.44 0.09
N GLY A 33 2.61 -3.75 0.62
CA GLY A 33 2.49 -2.86 1.77
C GLY A 33 1.83 -1.51 1.42
N ALA A 34 1.74 -1.20 0.12
CA ALA A 34 1.18 0.04 -0.40
C ALA A 34 0.15 -0.22 -1.52
N LEU A 35 -0.75 0.73 -1.73
CA LEU A 35 -1.51 0.83 -2.97
C LEU A 35 -0.61 1.39 -4.07
N LYS A 36 -0.92 1.06 -5.31
CA LYS A 36 -0.44 1.82 -6.48
C LYS A 36 -1.63 2.35 -7.27
N ILE A 37 -1.54 3.60 -7.71
CA ILE A 37 -2.45 4.21 -8.69
C ILE A 37 -1.60 4.60 -9.88
N GLU A 38 -1.95 4.12 -11.06
CA GLU A 38 -1.27 4.44 -12.31
C GLU A 38 -2.30 4.53 -13.42
N ASP A 39 -2.32 5.69 -14.08
CA ASP A 39 -3.28 6.05 -15.11
C ASP A 39 -4.75 5.95 -14.62
N ASP A 40 -5.48 4.93 -15.08
CA ASP A 40 -6.87 4.66 -14.74
C ASP A 40 -7.04 3.37 -13.92
N VAL A 41 -5.98 2.88 -13.26
CA VAL A 41 -6.02 1.62 -12.51
C VAL A 41 -5.56 1.80 -11.06
N LEU A 42 -6.41 1.38 -10.13
CA LEU A 42 -6.07 1.18 -8.72
C LEU A 42 -5.59 -0.27 -8.53
N PHE A 43 -4.37 -0.42 -8.05
CA PHE A 43 -3.74 -1.67 -7.67
C PHE A 43 -3.73 -1.79 -6.14
N GLY A 44 -4.62 -2.64 -5.61
CA GLY A 44 -4.67 -3.01 -4.19
C GLY A 44 -3.88 -4.29 -3.91
N ALA A 45 -3.90 -4.73 -2.64
CA ALA A 45 -3.18 -5.93 -2.19
C ALA A 45 -3.54 -7.17 -3.02
N GLU A 46 -4.82 -7.44 -3.24
CA GLU A 46 -5.28 -8.66 -3.96
C GLU A 46 -6.31 -8.34 -5.06
N SER A 47 -6.41 -7.06 -5.45
CA SER A 47 -7.39 -6.58 -6.39
C SER A 47 -6.82 -5.54 -7.34
N ARG A 48 -7.31 -5.52 -8.58
CA ARG A 48 -7.06 -4.45 -9.55
C ARG A 48 -8.39 -3.88 -9.99
N CYS A 49 -8.52 -2.55 -9.94
CA CYS A 49 -9.76 -1.87 -10.29
C CYS A 49 -9.52 -0.82 -11.36
N ARG A 50 -10.21 -0.93 -12.51
CA ARG A 50 -10.27 0.13 -13.50
C ARG A 50 -11.21 1.23 -13.01
N MET A 51 -10.70 2.45 -12.98
CA MET A 51 -11.38 3.67 -12.55
C MET A 51 -12.00 4.33 -13.77
N THR A 52 -13.32 4.49 -13.77
CA THR A 52 -14.05 5.05 -14.92
C THR A 52 -15.05 6.11 -14.47
N GLN A 53 -15.58 6.86 -15.43
CA GLN A 53 -16.64 7.84 -15.20
C GLN A 53 -16.36 8.83 -14.06
N PRO A 54 -15.25 9.60 -14.11
CA PRO A 54 -14.91 10.53 -13.04
C PRO A 54 -16.01 11.57 -12.84
N VAL A 55 -16.45 11.73 -11.59
CA VAL A 55 -17.37 12.79 -11.17
C VAL A 55 -16.71 13.62 -10.09
N ASN A 56 -16.41 14.88 -10.41
CA ASN A 56 -15.86 15.82 -9.43
C ASN A 56 -16.89 16.11 -8.33
N VAL A 57 -16.46 16.09 -7.08
CA VAL A 57 -17.26 16.53 -5.95
C VAL A 57 -17.18 18.04 -5.84
N ARG A 58 -18.33 18.70 -5.78
CA ARG A 58 -18.39 20.16 -5.80
C ARG A 58 -17.68 20.76 -4.59
N ASP A 59 -16.83 21.75 -4.85
CA ASP A 59 -16.09 22.52 -3.85
C ASP A 59 -15.16 21.64 -2.96
N MET A 60 -14.64 20.53 -3.51
CA MET A 60 -13.71 19.61 -2.85
C MET A 60 -12.63 19.10 -3.81
N ASP A 61 -11.45 18.79 -3.29
CA ASP A 61 -10.37 18.11 -4.03
C ASP A 61 -10.64 16.59 -4.09
N ALA A 62 -11.82 16.22 -4.61
CA ALA A 62 -12.29 14.85 -4.65
C ALA A 62 -12.96 14.46 -5.96
N VAL A 63 -12.77 13.20 -6.35
CA VAL A 63 -13.36 12.58 -7.53
C VAL A 63 -13.98 11.24 -7.14
N LEU A 64 -15.25 11.05 -7.51
CA LEU A 64 -15.93 9.76 -7.41
C LEU A 64 -15.76 8.99 -8.73
N TYR A 65 -15.33 7.75 -8.64
CA TYR A 65 -15.18 6.85 -9.79
C TYR A 65 -16.12 5.67 -9.70
N ASP A 66 -16.56 5.18 -10.86
CA ASP A 66 -17.10 3.83 -11.02
C ASP A 66 -15.92 2.86 -11.15
N MET A 67 -15.86 1.87 -10.25
CA MET A 67 -14.75 0.93 -10.10
C MET A 67 -15.15 -0.42 -10.68
N ALA A 68 -14.44 -0.90 -11.69
CA ALA A 68 -14.57 -2.26 -12.22
C ALA A 68 -13.36 -3.09 -11.76
N CYS A 69 -13.59 -3.99 -10.82
CA CYS A 69 -12.54 -4.68 -10.08
C CYS A 69 -12.47 -6.17 -10.39
N ASP A 70 -11.25 -6.70 -10.36
CA ASP A 70 -10.93 -8.12 -10.42
C ASP A 70 -9.97 -8.48 -9.28
N GLY A 71 -10.26 -9.55 -8.53
CA GLY A 71 -9.47 -9.99 -7.37
C GLY A 71 -9.93 -11.35 -6.84
N GLU A 72 -8.98 -12.18 -6.41
CA GLU A 72 -9.23 -13.51 -5.84
C GLU A 72 -10.15 -14.43 -6.70
N GLY A 73 -10.09 -14.30 -8.03
CA GLY A 73 -10.94 -15.08 -8.95
C GLY A 73 -12.39 -14.60 -9.07
N SER A 74 -12.70 -13.42 -8.52
CA SER A 74 -13.99 -12.76 -8.63
C SER A 74 -13.87 -11.40 -9.31
N SER A 75 -14.97 -10.96 -9.94
CA SER A 75 -15.09 -9.62 -10.52
C SER A 75 -16.31 -8.94 -9.92
N TRP A 76 -16.19 -7.65 -9.60
CA TRP A 76 -17.27 -6.87 -9.04
C TRP A 76 -17.20 -5.42 -9.51
N THR A 77 -18.30 -4.70 -9.29
CA THR A 77 -18.36 -3.26 -9.51
C THR A 77 -18.77 -2.56 -8.22
N ASP A 78 -18.14 -1.42 -7.96
CA ASP A 78 -18.48 -0.54 -6.85
C ASP A 78 -18.15 0.91 -7.21
N ARG A 79 -18.25 1.82 -6.24
CA ARG A 79 -17.80 3.20 -6.35
C ARG A 79 -16.83 3.53 -5.23
N ALA A 80 -15.80 4.28 -5.58
CA ALA A 80 -14.85 4.82 -4.63
C ALA A 80 -14.64 6.30 -4.88
N MET A 81 -14.63 7.08 -3.81
CA MET A 81 -14.25 8.48 -3.82
C MET A 81 -12.79 8.61 -3.39
N PHE A 82 -12.02 9.30 -4.23
CA PHE A 82 -10.63 9.66 -3.99
C PHE A 82 -10.63 11.13 -3.59
N LEU A 83 -10.07 11.44 -2.43
CA LEU A 83 -10.04 12.79 -1.87
C LEU A 83 -8.62 13.09 -1.38
N SER A 84 -8.03 14.19 -1.83
CA SER A 84 -6.73 14.64 -1.32
C SER A 84 -6.84 15.05 0.15
N ALA A 85 -5.95 14.52 0.99
CA ALA A 85 -5.84 14.93 2.38
C ALA A 85 -5.02 16.22 2.50
N ALA A 86 -5.30 17.02 3.54
CA ALA A 86 -4.63 18.30 3.76
C ALA A 86 -3.11 18.19 3.99
N ASP A 87 -2.62 17.01 4.38
CA ASP A 87 -1.21 16.70 4.60
C ASP A 87 -0.53 16.02 3.40
N GLY A 88 -1.17 16.05 2.22
CA GLY A 88 -0.66 15.41 1.01
C GLY A 88 -0.96 13.91 0.91
N GLY A 89 -1.71 13.35 1.86
CA GLY A 89 -2.21 11.99 1.79
C GLY A 89 -3.41 11.80 0.85
N LEU A 90 -3.93 10.57 0.82
CA LEU A 90 -5.11 10.17 0.07
C LEU A 90 -6.17 9.59 1.02
N TYR A 91 -7.38 10.12 0.97
CA TYR A 91 -8.55 9.43 1.48
C TYR A 91 -9.18 8.61 0.36
N LEU A 92 -9.30 7.30 0.58
CA LEU A 92 -10.02 6.38 -0.30
C LEU A 92 -11.28 5.91 0.42
N ILE A 93 -12.44 6.31 -0.11
CA ILE A 93 -13.73 6.14 0.54
C ILE A 93 -14.60 5.24 -0.33
N TRP A 94 -14.95 4.09 0.23
CA TRP A 94 -15.85 3.10 -0.35
C TRP A 94 -17.21 3.20 0.32
N ASN A 95 -18.21 2.44 -0.17
CA ASN A 95 -19.50 2.38 0.48
C ASN A 95 -19.40 1.78 1.91
N GLY A 96 -19.45 2.64 2.92
CA GLY A 96 -19.42 2.26 4.33
C GLY A 96 -18.03 2.27 4.99
N TYR A 97 -16.96 2.54 4.24
CA TYR A 97 -15.59 2.52 4.77
C TYR A 97 -14.75 3.67 4.21
N ALA A 98 -13.84 4.19 5.03
CA ALA A 98 -12.91 5.23 4.64
C ALA A 98 -11.51 4.88 5.15
N PHE A 99 -10.54 4.92 4.25
CA PHE A 99 -9.14 4.66 4.55
C PHE A 99 -8.34 5.93 4.28
N LYS A 100 -7.33 6.18 5.10
CA LYS A 100 -6.33 7.22 4.85
C LYS A 100 -5.02 6.53 4.47
N TYR A 101 -4.38 7.04 3.43
CA TYR A 101 -3.06 6.63 3.00
C TYR A 101 -2.11 7.82 2.99
N GLU A 102 -0.85 7.53 3.25
CA GLU A 102 0.24 8.49 3.10
C GLU A 102 0.90 8.27 1.73
N GLN A 103 1.25 9.35 1.05
CA GLN A 103 2.02 9.23 -0.18
C GLN A 103 3.41 8.66 0.17
N CYS A 104 3.83 7.66 -0.58
CA CYS A 104 5.21 7.21 -0.55
C CYS A 104 6.08 8.30 -1.20
N ALA A 105 6.94 8.93 -0.40
CA ALA A 105 8.04 9.72 -0.91
C ALA A 105 8.99 8.84 -1.75
N GLU A 106 9.71 9.42 -2.71
CA GLU A 106 10.70 8.69 -3.52
C GLU A 106 11.81 8.04 -2.65
N ASP A 107 11.95 8.48 -1.39
CA ASP A 107 12.88 8.00 -0.37
C ASP A 107 12.22 7.37 0.88
N ALA A 108 10.92 7.04 0.82
CA ALA A 108 10.10 6.64 1.98
C ALA A 108 10.59 5.40 2.77
N ALA A 109 11.56 4.66 2.24
CA ALA A 109 12.21 3.56 2.95
C ALA A 109 13.19 4.02 4.06
N LEU A 110 13.59 5.30 4.11
CA LEU A 110 14.58 5.78 5.09
C LEU A 110 13.92 6.63 6.20
N GLY A 111 13.75 6.04 7.39
CA GLY A 111 13.58 6.80 8.63
C GLY A 111 12.16 7.01 9.15
N THR A 112 11.16 6.24 8.71
CA THR A 112 9.78 6.37 9.24
C THR A 112 9.51 5.46 10.45
N VAL A 113 10.32 4.42 10.65
CA VAL A 113 10.34 3.61 11.86
C VAL A 113 11.62 3.91 12.61
N ALA A 114 11.48 4.34 13.86
CA ALA A 114 12.63 4.46 14.75
C ALA A 114 13.22 3.05 14.94
N THR A 115 14.46 2.89 14.52
CA THR A 115 15.23 1.69 14.78
C THR A 115 15.45 1.52 16.28
N ALA A 116 15.72 0.29 16.74
CA ALA A 116 16.05 0.03 18.13
C ALA A 116 17.17 0.97 18.65
N GLY A 117 18.18 1.22 17.80
CA GLY A 117 19.26 2.16 18.10
C GLY A 117 18.81 3.63 18.26
N GLU A 118 17.87 4.10 17.44
CA GLU A 118 17.31 5.46 17.55
C GLU A 118 16.43 5.64 18.81
N LEU A 119 15.84 4.55 19.30
CA LEU A 119 15.09 4.53 20.55
C LEU A 119 15.98 4.31 21.79
N GLY A 120 17.31 4.21 21.62
CA GLY A 120 18.24 3.93 22.71
C GLY A 120 18.11 2.52 23.28
N ILE A 121 17.51 1.59 22.52
CA ILE A 121 17.42 0.17 22.86
C ILE A 121 18.70 -0.49 22.33
N SER A 122 19.67 -0.71 23.20
CA SER A 122 20.86 -1.52 22.92
C SER A 122 20.51 -3.02 22.98
N ASP A 123 21.09 -3.82 22.08
CA ASP A 123 21.04 -5.30 22.11
C ASP A 123 21.69 -5.92 23.38
N ASP A 124 22.23 -5.09 24.28
CA ASP A 124 22.72 -5.45 25.61
C ASP A 124 21.61 -5.70 26.65
N LEU A 125 20.37 -5.94 26.23
CA LEU A 125 19.44 -6.70 27.07
C LEU A 125 19.91 -8.14 27.05
N GLY A 126 20.87 -8.45 27.92
CA GLY A 126 21.41 -9.80 28.08
C GLY A 126 20.29 -10.83 28.08
N VAL A 127 20.14 -11.52 26.95
CA VAL A 127 19.33 -12.72 26.83
C VAL A 127 20.02 -13.77 27.68
N SER A 128 19.63 -13.80 28.95
CA SER A 128 19.91 -14.94 29.82
C SER A 128 19.06 -16.11 29.33
N GLY A 129 19.62 -16.88 28.39
CA GLY A 129 19.26 -18.27 28.14
C GLY A 129 18.16 -18.51 27.11
N ASP A 130 18.54 -18.56 25.84
CA ASP A 130 17.97 -19.56 24.93
C ASP A 130 18.42 -20.94 25.41
N ALA A 131 17.56 -21.61 26.18
CA ALA A 131 17.53 -23.06 26.12
C ALA A 131 16.96 -23.42 24.75
N ALA A 132 17.84 -23.74 23.80
CA ALA A 132 17.44 -24.41 22.57
C ALA A 132 16.57 -25.64 22.92
N PRO A 133 15.43 -25.87 22.25
CA PRO A 133 14.75 -27.14 22.34
C PRO A 133 15.70 -28.20 21.79
N THR A 134 16.23 -29.07 22.65
CA THR A 134 16.93 -30.27 22.20
C THR A 134 15.91 -31.17 21.51
N GLU A 135 16.03 -31.32 20.20
CA GLU A 135 15.36 -32.39 19.46
C GLU A 135 15.68 -33.74 20.14
N PRO A 136 14.68 -34.56 20.51
CA PRO A 136 14.98 -35.90 20.99
C PRO A 136 15.54 -36.73 19.83
N ALA A 137 16.71 -37.33 20.07
CA ALA A 137 17.37 -38.25 19.16
C ALA A 137 16.43 -39.41 18.79
N GLU A 138 16.31 -39.68 17.49
CA GLU A 138 15.74 -40.91 16.96
C GLU A 138 16.56 -42.10 17.49
N ASP A 139 15.98 -42.82 18.45
CA ASP A 139 16.60 -44.02 19.00
C ASP A 139 16.43 -45.17 17.99
N ALA A 140 17.56 -45.75 17.63
CA ALA A 140 17.69 -46.86 16.73
C ALA A 140 17.08 -48.12 17.37
N ALA A 141 16.00 -48.63 16.77
CA ALA A 141 15.51 -49.97 17.06
C ALA A 141 16.19 -50.98 16.11
N GLU A 142 17.35 -51.49 16.53
CA GLU A 142 17.84 -52.81 16.13
C GLU A 142 17.66 -53.77 17.32
N ASN A 143 16.63 -54.63 17.24
CA ASN A 143 16.71 -56.05 17.60
C ASN A 143 15.48 -56.81 17.08
#